data_AF-A0A4R3AFE0-F1
#
_entry.id   AF-A0A4R3AFE0-F1
#
_cell.length_a   1.000
_cell.length_b   1.000
_cell.length_c   1.000
_cell.angle_alpha   90.00
_cell.angle_beta   90.00
_cell.angle_gamma   90.00
#
_symmetry.space_group_name_H-M   'P 1'
#
loop_
_entity.id
_entity.type
_entity.pdbx_description
1 polymer ?
#
loop_
_entity_poly.entity_id
_entity_poly.type
_entity_poly.pdbx_seq_one_letter_code
_entity_poly.pdbx_strand_id
1 'polypeptide(L)'
;MIETSKNHTISKIVAKSLLRLFVLLLALASVPILSNKGTQSNLDAKHVAFPNEMAVVAPALLFIIFVVLLIVMLKNKYLRVDINWQFSLCTIFLLIYLILLYSRIYPLIA
;
A
#
# COMPACT_ATOMS: atom_id res chain seq x y z
N MET A 1 30.74 22.77 2.49
CA MET A 1 30.16 21.70 1.65
C MET A 1 29.29 20.87 2.59
N ILE A 2 27.96 20.96 2.50
CA ILE A 2 27.07 20.23 3.41
C ILE A 2 27.04 18.79 2.90
N GLU A 3 27.80 17.91 3.55
CA GLU A 3 27.76 16.48 3.24
C GLU A 3 26.35 15.95 3.52
N THR A 4 25.58 15.76 2.45
CA THR A 4 24.34 15.01 2.55
C THR A 4 24.72 13.58 2.94
N SER A 5 24.49 13.21 4.20
CA SER A 5 24.73 11.89 4.74
C SER A 5 24.22 10.81 3.76
N LYS A 6 25.08 9.83 3.43
CA LYS A 6 24.76 8.70 2.53
C LYS A 6 23.41 8.04 2.88
N ASN A 7 23.08 7.98 4.17
CA ASN A 7 21.85 7.40 4.69
C ASN A 7 20.60 8.19 4.27
N HIS A 8 20.70 9.52 4.20
CA HIS A 8 19.62 10.37 3.73
C HIS A 8 19.30 10.10 2.26
N THR A 9 20.33 9.99 1.41
CA THR A 9 20.15 9.69 -0.01
C THR A 9 19.50 8.32 -0.23
N ILE A 10 19.96 7.29 0.48
CA ILE A 10 19.38 5.93 0.39
C ILE A 10 17.91 5.94 0.82
N SER A 11 17.60 6.48 2.00
CA SER A 11 16.23 6.49 2.54
C SER A 11 15.25 7.20 1.58
N LYS A 12 15.68 8.30 0.96
CA LYS A 12 14.89 9.06 0.00
C LYS A 12 14.63 8.27 -1.28
N ILE A 13 15.63 7.56 -1.80
CA ILE A 13 15.49 6.71 -2.98
C ILE A 13 14.50 5.58 -2.70
N VAL A 14 14.65 4.89 -1.57
CA VAL A 14 13.77 3.78 -1.17
C VAL A 14 12.33 4.25 -1.01
N ALA A 15 12.09 5.30 -0.23
CA ALA A 15 10.74 5.84 0.00
C ALA A 15 10.08 6.31 -1.31
N LYS A 16 10.84 7.00 -2.17
CA LYS A 16 10.33 7.46 -3.47
C LYS A 16 10.03 6.32 -4.44
N SER A 17 10.85 5.26 -4.43
CA SER A 17 10.62 4.06 -5.24
C SER A 17 9.36 3.33 -4.78
N LEU A 18 9.23 3.09 -3.47
CA LEU A 18 8.05 2.44 -2.89
C LEU A 18 6.77 3.22 -3.13
N LEU A 19 6.80 4.55 -3.01
CA LEU A 19 5.65 5.39 -3.35
C LEU A 19 5.22 5.21 -4.81
N ARG A 20 6.18 5.22 -5.74
CA ARG A 20 5.88 5.03 -7.17
C ARG A 20 5.30 3.64 -7.44
N LEU A 21 5.86 2.60 -6.82
CA LEU A 21 5.37 1.24 -6.93
C LEU A 21 3.92 1.14 -6.41
N PHE A 22 3.64 1.74 -5.25
CA PHE A 22 2.31 1.76 -4.67
C PHE A 22 1.29 2.46 -5.60
N VAL A 23 1.65 3.64 -6.13
CA VAL A 23 0.79 4.37 -7.08
C VAL A 23 0.56 3.56 -8.36
N LEU A 24 1.58 2.88 -8.88
CA LEU A 24 1.46 2.02 -10.05
C LEU A 24 0.49 0.85 -9.80
N LEU A 25 0.58 0.22 -8.64
CA LEU A 25 -0.33 -0.85 -8.23
C LEU A 25 -1.76 -0.32 -8.08
N LEU A 26 -1.94 0.88 -7.51
CA LEU A 26 -3.25 1.52 -7.42
C LEU A 26 -3.83 1.81 -8.80
N ALA A 27 -3.00 2.31 -9.73
CA ALA A 27 -3.40 2.57 -11.10
C ALA A 27 -3.84 1.28 -11.80
N LEU A 28 -3.04 0.20 -11.70
CA LEU A 28 -3.38 -1.12 -12.23
C LEU A 28 -4.69 -1.66 -11.65
N ALA A 29 -4.88 -1.55 -10.34
CA ALA A 29 -6.13 -1.96 -9.68
C ALA A 29 -7.34 -1.12 -10.11
N SER A 30 -7.13 0.13 -10.51
CA SER A 30 -8.20 1.03 -11.00
C SER A 30 -8.59 0.82 -12.47
N VAL A 31 -7.74 0.20 -13.29
CA VAL A 31 -8.01 -0.09 -14.72
C VAL A 31 -9.36 -0.78 -14.96
N PRO A 32 -9.71 -1.87 -14.25
CA PRO A 32 -11.02 -2.53 -14.44
C PRO A 32 -12.20 -1.69 -13.95
N ILE A 33 -11.99 -0.76 -13.01
CA ILE A 33 -13.04 0.13 -12.50
C ILE A 33 -13.35 1.24 -13.51
N LEU A 34 -12.32 1.78 -14.16
CA LEU A 34 -12.42 2.88 -15.12
C LEU A 34 -12.78 2.40 -16.54
N SER A 35 -12.34 1.19 -16.90
CA SER A 35 -12.81 0.53 -18.12
C SER A 35 -14.23 0.08 -17.85
N ASN A 36 -15.22 0.83 -18.34
CA ASN A 36 -16.67 0.53 -18.26
C ASN A 36 -17.08 -0.77 -19.01
N LYS A 37 -16.19 -1.75 -19.10
CA LYS A 37 -16.55 -3.16 -19.28
C LYS A 37 -17.12 -3.57 -17.95
N GLY A 38 -18.44 -3.53 -17.82
CA GLY A 38 -19.14 -4.11 -16.70
C GLY A 38 -18.64 -5.53 -16.50
N THR A 39 -17.71 -5.70 -15.56
CA THR A 39 -17.46 -7.00 -14.96
C THR A 39 -18.72 -7.29 -14.16
N GLN A 40 -19.73 -7.81 -14.85
CA GLN A 40 -20.58 -8.86 -14.33
C GLN A 40 -19.69 -10.06 -13.99
N SER A 41 -18.71 -9.87 -13.11
CA SER A 41 -18.39 -10.94 -12.19
C SER A 41 -19.67 -11.09 -11.40
N ASN A 42 -20.37 -12.20 -11.61
CA ASN A 42 -21.22 -12.78 -10.59
C ASN A 42 -20.33 -12.97 -9.35
N LEU A 43 -20.04 -11.87 -8.65
CA LEU A 43 -19.85 -11.87 -7.22
C LEU A 43 -21.24 -12.19 -6.70
N ASP A 44 -21.68 -13.43 -6.93
CA ASP A 44 -22.62 -14.06 -6.04
C ASP A 44 -22.06 -13.72 -4.68
N ALA A 45 -22.83 -12.96 -3.91
CA ALA A 45 -22.51 -12.55 -2.56
C ALA A 45 -22.51 -13.77 -1.63
N LYS A 46 -21.89 -14.88 -2.06
CA LYS A 46 -21.26 -15.88 -1.22
C LYS A 46 -20.31 -15.08 -0.37
N HIS A 47 -20.83 -14.75 0.81
CA HIS A 47 -20.19 -13.94 1.80
C HIS A 47 -18.73 -14.36 1.85
N VAL A 48 -17.82 -13.45 1.49
CA VAL A 48 -16.42 -13.58 1.88
C VAL A 48 -16.45 -13.44 3.39
N ALA A 49 -16.81 -14.55 4.05
CA ALA A 49 -16.90 -14.65 5.48
C ALA A 49 -15.46 -14.68 5.96
N PHE A 50 -14.90 -13.50 6.20
CA PHE A 50 -13.68 -13.39 6.97
C PHE A 50 -14.02 -13.97 8.35
N PRO A 51 -13.46 -15.14 8.72
CA PRO A 51 -13.84 -15.82 9.96
C PRO A 51 -13.41 -15.04 11.21
N ASN A 52 -12.57 -14.00 11.03
CA ASN A 52 -12.08 -13.14 12.09
C ASN A 52 -12.12 -11.67 11.64
N GLU A 53 -12.89 -10.86 12.35
CA GLU A 53 -13.02 -9.41 12.14
C GLU A 53 -11.67 -8.68 12.23
N MET A 54 -10.74 -9.20 13.04
CA MET A 54 -9.39 -8.65 13.19
C MET A 54 -8.56 -8.74 11.88
N ALA A 55 -8.90 -9.65 10.97
CA ALA A 55 -8.25 -9.77 9.66
C ALA A 55 -8.60 -8.59 8.72
N VAL A 56 -9.59 -7.77 9.06
CA VAL A 56 -9.95 -6.56 8.29
C VAL A 56 -9.54 -5.29 9.04
N VAL A 57 -9.59 -5.32 10.38
CA VAL A 57 -9.17 -4.18 11.22
C VAL A 57 -7.67 -3.90 11.08
N ALA A 58 -6.84 -4.94 11.11
CA ALA A 58 -5.39 -4.78 10.99
C ALA A 58 -4.94 -4.05 9.70
N PRO A 59 -5.39 -4.45 8.48
CA PRO A 59 -5.02 -3.73 7.27
C PRO A 59 -5.65 -2.34 7.17
N ALA A 60 -6.86 -2.14 7.70
CA ALA A 60 -7.47 -0.82 7.75
C ALA A 60 -6.63 0.15 8.60
N LEU A 61 -6.18 -0.29 9.77
CA LEU A 61 -5.29 0.50 10.63
C LEU A 61 -3.94 0.76 9.94
N LEU A 62 -3.35 -0.26 9.33
CA LEU A 62 -2.09 -0.12 8.59
C LEU A 62 -2.21 0.90 7.44
N PHE A 63 -3.35 0.91 6.75
CA PHE A 63 -3.65 1.86 5.69
C PHE A 63 -3.79 3.29 6.23
N ILE A 64 -4.47 3.49 7.36
CA ILE A 64 -4.58 4.81 8.00
C ILE A 64 -3.19 5.33 8.38
N ILE A 65 -2.37 4.48 9.01
CA ILE A 65 -0.98 4.82 9.37
C ILE A 65 -0.17 5.19 8.12
N PHE A 66 -0.32 4.42 7.04
CA PHE A 66 0.32 4.70 5.77
C PHE A 66 -0.07 6.08 5.23
N VAL A 67 -1.35 6.45 5.26
CA VAL A 67 -1.82 7.78 4.78
C VAL A 67 -1.24 8.90 5.63
N VAL A 68 -1.21 8.76 6.95
CA VAL A 68 -0.61 9.75 7.85
C VAL A 68 0.88 9.91 7.55
N LEU A 69 1.63 8.79 7.45
CA LEU A 69 3.06 8.81 7.13
C LEU A 69 3.33 9.40 5.74
N LEU A 70 2.48 9.10 4.76
CA LEU A 70 2.57 9.65 3.40
C LEU A 70 2.48 11.18 3.44
N ILE A 71 1.46 11.72 4.10
CA ILE A 71 1.26 13.18 4.21
C ILE A 71 2.46 13.82 4.92
N VAL A 72 2.90 13.24 6.04
CA VAL A 72 4.03 13.77 6.82
C VAL A 72 5.34 13.72 6.02
N MET A 73 5.62 12.61 5.34
CA MET A 73 6.81 12.43 4.50
C MET A 73 6.82 13.43 3.33
N LEU A 74 5.68 13.59 2.64
CA LEU A 74 5.54 14.55 1.54
C LEU A 74 5.70 15.99 2.02
N LYS A 75 5.08 16.34 3.17
CA LYS A 75 5.22 17.67 3.78
C LYS A 75 6.68 17.99 4.12
N ASN A 76 7.41 17.01 4.66
CA ASN A 76 8.82 17.16 4.98
C ASN A 76 9.75 16.97 3.77
N LYS A 77 9.23 16.79 2.55
CA LYS A 77 10.00 16.63 1.31
C LYS A 77 11.15 15.62 1.41
N TYR A 78 10.93 14.51 2.13
CA TYR A 78 11.92 13.45 2.38
C TYR A 78 13.16 13.86 3.20
N LEU A 79 13.14 15.00 3.89
CA LEU A 79 14.30 15.52 4.63
C LEU A 79 14.64 14.71 5.90
N ARG A 80 13.64 14.04 6.49
CA ARG A 80 13.84 13.26 7.71
C ARG A 80 14.01 11.77 7.38
N VAL A 81 15.21 11.28 7.62
CA VAL A 81 15.60 9.88 7.34
C VAL A 81 14.72 8.88 8.08
N ASP A 82 14.38 9.15 9.34
CA ASP A 82 13.56 8.26 10.16
C ASP A 82 12.15 8.12 9.61
N ILE A 83 11.54 9.22 9.17
CA ILE A 83 10.19 9.23 8.59
C ILE A 83 10.19 8.49 7.25
N ASN A 84 11.22 8.67 6.42
CA ASN A 84 11.35 7.95 5.16
C ASN A 84 11.41 6.43 5.39
N TRP A 85 12.14 5.97 6.43
CA TRP A 85 12.23 4.56 6.78
C TRP A 85 10.93 4.01 7.37
N GLN A 86 10.27 4.76 8.26
CA GLN A 86 8.96 4.37 8.79
C GLN A 86 7.92 4.23 7.67
N PHE A 87 7.86 5.20 6.75
CA PHE A 87 7.01 5.12 5.57
C PHE A 87 7.35 3.91 4.69
N SER A 88 8.64 3.68 4.44
CA SER A 88 9.10 2.55 3.62
C SER A 88 8.69 1.20 4.22
N LEU A 89 8.93 1.00 5.51
CA LEU A 89 8.51 -0.21 6.22
C LEU A 89 6.99 -0.38 6.20
N CYS A 90 6.24 0.68 6.51
CA CYS A 90 4.78 0.65 6.48
C CYS A 90 4.25 0.26 5.09
N THR A 91 4.87 0.80 4.03
CA THR A 91 4.51 0.48 2.63
C THR A 91 4.79 -0.98 2.32
N ILE A 92 5.94 -1.52 2.73
CA ILE A 92 6.30 -2.93 2.52
C ILE A 92 5.29 -3.85 3.21
N PHE A 93 4.95 -3.59 4.48
CA PHE A 93 3.94 -4.38 5.18
C PHE A 93 2.57 -4.31 4.50
N LEU A 94 2.18 -3.13 4.00
CA LEU A 94 0.92 -2.96 3.28
C LEU A 94 0.90 -3.79 1.99
N LEU A 95 2.01 -3.83 1.25
CA LEU A 95 2.14 -4.64 0.04
C LEU A 95 2.08 -6.13 0.33
N ILE A 96 2.81 -6.61 1.35
CA ILE A 96 2.77 -8.02 1.78
C ILE A 96 1.33 -8.40 2.14
N TYR A 97 0.65 -7.55 2.90
CA TYR A 97 -0.73 -7.80 3.30
C TYR A 97 -1.67 -7.84 2.09
N LEU A 98 -1.51 -6.93 1.13
CA LEU A 98 -2.32 -6.91 -0.09
C LEU A 98 -2.14 -8.21 -0.90
N ILE A 99 -0.92 -8.73 -0.97
CA ILE A 99 -0.62 -10.03 -1.61
C ILE A 99 -1.30 -11.18 -0.85
N LEU A 100 -1.22 -11.21 0.48
CA LEU A 100 -1.88 -12.24 1.30
C LEU A 100 -3.41 -12.19 1.16
N LEU A 101 -3.98 -10.99 1.15
CA LEU A 101 -5.40 -10.77 0.94
C LEU A 101 -5.82 -11.25 -0.46
N TYR A 102 -5.06 -10.92 -1.49
CA TYR A 102 -5.29 -11.43 -2.84
C TYR A 102 -5.20 -12.96 -2.89
N SER A 103 -4.19 -13.56 -2.26
CA SER A 103 -4.03 -15.02 -2.20
C SER A 103 -5.19 -15.72 -1.48
N ARG A 104 -5.84 -15.05 -0.52
CA ARG A 104 -7.00 -15.60 0.18
C ARG A 104 -8.28 -15.41 -0.63
N ILE A 105 -8.43 -14.30 -1.34
CA ILE A 105 -9.63 -14.02 -2.14
C ILE A 105 -9.61 -14.81 -3.45
N TYR A 106 -8.46 -14.97 -4.12
CA TYR A 106 -8.33 -15.69 -5.39
C TYR A 106 -9.00 -17.08 -5.41
N PRO A 107 -8.79 -17.99 -4.44
CA PRO A 107 -9.46 -19.29 -4.41
C PRO A 107 -10.96 -19.22 -4.10
N LEU A 108 -11.50 -18.07 -3.66
CA LEU A 108 -12.93 -17.86 -3.44
C LEU A 108 -13.67 -17.41 -4.71
N ILE A 109 -12.95 -16.88 -5.70
CA ILE A 109 -13.48 -16.37 -6.97
C ILE A 109 -13.13 -17.26 -8.18
N ALA A 110 -12.22 -18.22 -8.03
CA ALA A 110 -11.76 -19.14 -9.08
C ALA A 110 -12.48 -20.50 -9.04
#